data_AF-A0A6P3YQM1-F1
#
_entry.id   AF-A0A6P3YQM1-F1
#
_cell.length_a   1.000
_cell.length_b   1.000
_cell.length_c   1.000
_cell.angle_alpha   90.00
_cell.angle_beta   90.00
_cell.angle_gamma   90.00
#
_symmetry.space_group_name_H-M   'P 1'
#
loop_
_entity.id
_entity.type
_entity.pdbx_description
1 polymer ?
#
loop_
_entity_poly.entity_id
_entity_poly.type
_entity_poly.pdbx_seq_one_letter_code
_entity_poly.pdbx_strand_id
1 'polypeptide(L)'
;MEGVGGGGAHYNPRTVEEVFRDFKGRRAGMIKALTTDVEEFYQQCDPEKENLCLYGFPSEQWEVNLPAEEVPPELPEPALGINFARDGMQEKDWLSLVAVHSDAWLLSVAFYFGARFGFDKADRKRLFNMINELPTIFEVVTGTAKKQVKEKSSVNHGSNKSKSNTKVQRGSESQGKQSKALPQKDEEEGLDEEEDDEHGETLCGACGENYASDEFWICCDICEKWFHGKCVKITPARAEHIKQYKCPSCSNKRSRP
;
A
#
# COMPACT_ATOMS: atom_id res chain seq x y z
N MET A 1 -34.71 -4.40 45.54
CA MET A 1 -34.69 -2.99 45.11
C MET A 1 -33.49 -2.38 45.81
N GLU A 2 -32.41 -1.95 45.16
CA GLU A 2 -32.22 -1.49 43.78
C GLU A 2 -30.79 -1.84 43.35
N GLY A 3 -30.63 -2.26 42.08
CA GLY A 3 -29.34 -2.44 41.45
C GLY A 3 -28.89 -1.13 40.80
N VAL A 4 -27.64 -0.74 41.03
CA VAL A 4 -27.03 0.43 40.39
C VAL A 4 -26.33 -0.05 39.13
N GLY A 5 -26.95 0.23 37.97
CA GLY A 5 -26.37 0.00 36.66
C GLY A 5 -25.30 1.03 36.34
N GLY A 6 -24.05 0.59 36.18
CA GLY A 6 -22.97 1.37 35.59
C GLY A 6 -23.05 1.27 34.07
N GLY A 7 -23.71 2.25 33.43
CA GLY A 7 -23.65 2.43 31.98
C GLY A 7 -22.30 3.03 31.60
N GLY A 8 -21.40 2.21 31.06
CA GLY A 8 -20.23 2.70 30.35
C GLY A 8 -20.70 3.49 29.12
N ALA A 9 -20.44 4.79 29.10
CA ALA A 9 -20.75 5.62 27.93
C ALA A 9 -19.97 5.07 26.73
N HIS A 10 -20.67 4.55 25.72
CA HIS A 10 -20.07 4.11 24.47
C HIS A 10 -19.31 5.29 23.86
N TYR A 11 -17.97 5.22 23.87
CA TYR A 11 -17.11 6.17 23.19
C TYR A 11 -17.38 6.09 21.70
N ASN A 12 -17.93 7.15 21.12
CA ASN A 12 -18.30 7.19 19.71
C ASN A 12 -17.61 8.41 19.08
N PRO A 13 -16.46 8.24 18.41
CA PRO A 13 -15.78 9.35 17.73
C PRO A 13 -16.73 9.96 16.70
N ARG A 14 -16.64 11.26 16.40
CA ARG A 14 -17.52 11.92 15.42
C ARG A 14 -16.78 12.84 14.45
N THR A 15 -15.60 13.35 14.81
CA THR A 15 -14.78 14.20 13.92
C THR A 15 -13.58 13.46 13.35
N VAL A 16 -12.96 14.03 12.30
CA VAL A 16 -11.73 13.50 11.68
C VAL A 16 -10.62 13.31 12.73
N GLU A 17 -10.44 14.26 13.63
CA GLU A 17 -9.45 14.21 14.70
C GLU A 17 -9.75 13.12 15.73
N GLU A 18 -11.02 12.87 16.02
CA GLU A 18 -11.43 11.83 16.96
C GLU A 18 -11.24 10.44 16.38
N VAL A 19 -11.58 10.25 15.10
CA VAL A 19 -11.29 9.00 14.37
C VAL A 19 -9.79 8.79 14.24
N PHE A 20 -9.01 9.83 13.96
CA PHE A 20 -7.56 9.72 13.94
C PHE A 20 -6.96 9.42 15.32
N ARG A 21 -7.54 9.97 16.39
CA ARG A 21 -7.14 9.66 17.77
C ARG A 21 -7.44 8.20 18.11
N ASP A 22 -8.60 7.69 17.72
CA ASP A 22 -8.96 6.27 17.84
C ASP A 22 -7.95 5.39 17.08
N PHE A 23 -7.68 5.70 15.80
CA PHE A 23 -6.65 5.03 14.98
C PHE A 23 -5.29 4.99 15.68
N LYS A 24 -4.81 6.13 16.19
CA LYS A 24 -3.52 6.20 16.90
C LYS A 24 -3.48 5.34 18.15
N GLY A 25 -4.57 5.33 18.93
CA GLY A 25 -4.67 4.52 20.13
C GLY A 25 -4.53 3.03 19.82
N ARG A 26 -5.34 2.54 18.87
CA ARG A 26 -5.29 1.15 18.41
C ARG A 26 -3.93 0.79 17.83
N ARG A 27 -3.37 1.66 16.98
CA ARG A 27 -2.03 1.51 16.40
C ARG A 27 -0.95 1.39 17.48
N ALA A 28 -1.02 2.21 18.54
CA ALA A 28 -0.05 2.15 19.64
C ALA A 28 -0.12 0.81 20.39
N GLY A 29 -1.33 0.31 20.67
CA GLY A 29 -1.52 -1.01 21.28
C GLY A 29 -0.92 -2.13 20.43
N MET A 30 -1.18 -2.12 19.12
CA MET A 30 -0.64 -3.13 18.21
C MET A 30 0.89 -3.04 18.04
N ILE A 31 1.46 -1.83 18.01
CA ILE A 31 2.91 -1.65 18.05
C ILE A 31 3.49 -2.23 19.34
N LYS A 32 2.83 -2.00 20.48
CA LYS A 32 3.26 -2.56 21.77
C LYS A 32 3.30 -4.09 21.71
N ALA A 33 2.24 -4.73 21.21
CA ALA A 33 2.17 -6.18 21.02
C ALA A 33 3.32 -6.72 20.16
N LEU A 34 3.63 -6.05 19.05
CA LEU A 34 4.61 -6.51 18.06
C LEU A 34 6.05 -6.05 18.35
N THR A 35 6.28 -5.33 19.45
CA THR A 35 7.62 -4.82 19.81
C THR A 35 7.92 -5.00 21.30
N THR A 36 7.25 -4.26 22.16
CA THR A 36 7.57 -4.18 23.59
C THR A 36 7.13 -5.44 24.33
N ASP A 37 5.96 -5.96 23.97
CA ASP A 37 5.34 -7.13 24.59
C ASP A 37 5.42 -8.36 23.67
N VAL A 38 6.40 -8.40 22.75
CA VAL A 38 6.48 -9.42 21.69
C VAL A 38 6.54 -10.85 22.22
N GLU A 39 7.24 -11.07 23.34
CA GLU A 39 7.31 -12.39 23.98
C GLU A 39 5.95 -12.84 24.52
N GLU A 40 5.19 -11.92 25.12
CA GLU A 40 3.84 -12.19 25.63
C GLU A 40 2.88 -12.47 24.47
N PHE A 41 2.90 -11.62 23.44
CA PHE A 41 2.11 -11.79 22.23
C PHE A 41 2.39 -13.13 21.54
N TYR A 42 3.67 -13.51 21.39
CA TYR A 42 4.09 -14.77 20.79
C TYR A 42 3.54 -15.98 21.56
N GLN A 43 3.61 -15.94 22.90
CA GLN A 43 3.10 -17.01 23.77
C GLN A 43 1.58 -17.14 23.69
N GLN A 44 0.85 -16.03 23.58
CA GLN A 44 -0.62 -16.06 23.45
C GLN A 44 -1.09 -16.64 22.12
N CYS A 45 -0.31 -16.45 21.03
CA CYS A 45 -0.57 -16.96 19.68
C CYS A 45 -0.24 -18.46 19.52
N ASP A 46 -0.82 -19.31 20.37
CA ASP A 46 -0.63 -20.77 20.33
C ASP A 46 -1.26 -21.41 19.07
N PRO A 47 -0.49 -22.09 18.20
CA PRO A 47 -1.01 -22.74 16.99
C PRO A 47 -1.97 -23.90 17.26
N GLU A 48 -1.98 -24.46 18.48
CA GLU A 48 -2.90 -25.53 18.88
C GLU A 48 -4.27 -24.99 19.32
N LYS A 49 -4.41 -23.67 19.46
CA LYS A 49 -5.70 -23.03 19.72
C LYS A 49 -6.48 -22.81 18.42
N GLU A 50 -7.77 -22.49 18.57
CA GLU A 50 -8.61 -22.02 17.48
C GLU A 50 -8.02 -20.78 16.78
N ASN A 51 -8.65 -20.34 15.69
CA ASN A 51 -8.14 -19.26 14.87
C ASN A 51 -8.19 -17.92 15.65
N LEU A 52 -7.01 -17.42 16.03
CA LEU A 52 -6.87 -16.18 16.81
C LEU A 52 -6.66 -14.96 15.91
N CYS A 53 -7.01 -13.81 16.48
CA CYS A 53 -6.86 -12.48 15.91
C CYS A 53 -6.05 -11.59 16.87
N LEU A 54 -5.39 -10.55 16.33
CA LEU A 54 -4.80 -9.47 17.13
C LEU A 54 -5.72 -8.24 17.05
N TYR A 55 -6.19 -7.77 18.21
CA TYR A 55 -7.01 -6.56 18.34
C TYR A 55 -6.22 -5.42 18.97
N GLY A 56 -6.39 -4.21 18.42
CA GLY A 56 -5.94 -2.96 19.03
C GLY A 56 -7.12 -2.13 19.56
N PHE A 57 -6.96 -1.53 20.74
CA PHE A 57 -7.98 -0.70 21.38
C PHE A 57 -7.59 0.78 21.43
N PRO A 58 -8.57 1.71 21.43
CA PRO A 58 -8.30 3.14 21.52
C PRO A 58 -7.60 3.55 22.82
N SER A 59 -7.64 2.69 23.84
CA SER A 59 -6.94 2.81 25.12
C SER A 59 -5.45 2.43 25.06
N GLU A 60 -4.90 2.23 23.86
CA GLU A 60 -3.52 1.81 23.64
C GLU A 60 -3.21 0.41 24.19
N GLN A 61 -4.25 -0.39 24.43
CA GLN A 61 -4.15 -1.80 24.79
C GLN A 61 -4.29 -2.68 23.55
N TRP A 62 -3.82 -3.92 23.67
CA TRP A 62 -3.97 -4.97 22.67
C TRP A 62 -4.51 -6.25 23.32
N GLU A 63 -5.10 -7.12 22.51
CA GLU A 63 -5.61 -8.42 22.95
C GLU A 63 -5.48 -9.44 21.82
N VAL A 64 -5.15 -10.69 22.18
CA VAL A 64 -5.27 -11.84 21.28
C VAL A 64 -6.52 -12.62 21.67
N ASN A 65 -7.51 -12.67 20.77
CA ASN A 65 -8.79 -13.30 21.04
C ASN A 65 -9.37 -13.96 19.78
N LEU A 66 -10.43 -14.74 19.96
CA LEU A 66 -11.24 -15.28 18.87
C LEU A 66 -11.95 -14.13 18.11
N PRO A 67 -12.34 -14.36 16.84
CA PRO A 67 -13.16 -13.40 16.10
C PRO A 67 -14.48 -13.13 16.81
N ALA A 68 -15.08 -11.96 16.57
CA ALA A 68 -16.36 -11.63 17.18
C ALA A 68 -17.45 -12.65 16.82
N GLU A 69 -18.24 -13.07 17.82
CA GLU A 69 -19.36 -14.01 17.63
C GLU A 69 -20.59 -13.34 17.00
N GLU A 70 -20.69 -12.00 17.08
CA GLU A 70 -21.84 -11.24 16.57
C GLU A 70 -21.88 -11.20 15.04
N VAL A 71 -23.08 -11.36 14.45
CA VAL A 71 -23.28 -11.38 13.00
C VAL A 71 -24.38 -10.39 12.57
N PRO A 72 -24.04 -9.31 11.81
CA PRO A 72 -22.69 -8.87 11.46
C PRO A 72 -21.97 -8.21 12.66
N PRO A 73 -20.62 -8.28 12.71
CA PRO A 73 -19.85 -7.62 13.76
C PRO A 73 -19.97 -6.10 13.67
N GLU A 74 -19.79 -5.40 14.80
CA GLU A 74 -19.89 -3.94 14.84
C GLU A 74 -18.76 -3.24 14.08
N LEU A 75 -17.54 -3.81 14.11
CA LEU A 75 -16.37 -3.28 13.42
C LEU A 75 -15.87 -4.28 12.37
N PRO A 76 -15.09 -3.85 11.37
CA PRO A 76 -14.34 -4.76 10.52
C PRO A 76 -13.50 -5.72 11.37
N GLU A 77 -13.46 -6.99 10.99
CA GLU A 77 -12.65 -8.00 11.68
C GLU A 77 -11.18 -7.96 11.21
N PRO A 78 -10.21 -8.16 12.12
CA PRO A 78 -8.81 -8.34 11.76
C PRO A 78 -8.56 -9.69 11.09
N ALA A 79 -7.31 -9.92 10.68
CA ALA A 79 -6.92 -11.19 10.06
C ALA A 79 -7.07 -12.36 11.05
N LEU A 80 -7.79 -13.38 10.60
CA LEU A 80 -8.09 -14.58 11.37
C LEU A 80 -7.00 -15.65 11.19
N GLY A 81 -6.61 -16.30 12.28
CA GLY A 81 -5.69 -17.43 12.25
C GLY A 81 -4.21 -17.04 12.21
N ILE A 82 -3.86 -15.88 12.79
CA ILE A 82 -2.46 -15.42 12.82
C ILE A 82 -1.53 -16.40 13.55
N ASN A 83 -2.06 -17.20 14.47
CA ASN A 83 -1.33 -18.22 15.23
C ASN A 83 -0.88 -19.41 14.37
N PHE A 84 -1.57 -19.75 13.27
CA PHE A 84 -1.25 -20.95 12.46
C PHE A 84 0.08 -20.83 11.73
N ALA A 85 0.42 -19.63 11.25
CA ALA A 85 1.66 -19.39 10.52
C ALA A 85 2.88 -19.20 11.44
N ARG A 86 2.68 -19.07 12.77
CA ARG A 86 3.72 -18.66 13.72
C ARG A 86 4.95 -19.58 13.67
N ASP A 87 4.73 -20.89 13.76
CA ASP A 87 5.82 -21.88 13.81
C ASP A 87 6.27 -22.35 12.41
N GLY A 88 5.57 -21.92 11.36
CA GLY A 88 5.86 -22.27 9.97
C GLY A 88 6.87 -21.35 9.27
N MET A 89 7.33 -20.29 9.93
CA MET A 89 8.26 -19.30 9.35
C MET A 89 9.17 -18.67 10.41
N GLN A 90 10.14 -17.84 10.01
CA GLN A 90 10.96 -17.11 10.97
C GLN A 90 10.09 -16.10 11.73
N GLU A 91 10.31 -15.98 13.04
CA GLU A 91 9.55 -15.08 13.92
C GLU A 91 9.46 -13.65 13.37
N LYS A 92 10.58 -13.09 12.87
CA LYS A 92 10.60 -11.75 12.27
C LYS A 92 9.68 -11.62 11.04
N ASP A 93 9.56 -12.68 10.24
CA ASP A 93 8.77 -12.69 9.01
C ASP A 93 7.28 -12.86 9.39
N TRP A 94 6.99 -13.66 10.41
CA TRP A 94 5.66 -13.77 11.01
C TRP A 94 5.19 -12.44 11.62
N LEU A 95 6.02 -11.78 12.42
CA LEU A 95 5.70 -10.46 12.99
C LEU A 95 5.45 -9.41 11.89
N SER A 96 6.24 -9.47 10.81
CA SER A 96 6.05 -8.60 9.64
C SER A 96 4.71 -8.88 8.94
N LEU A 97 4.33 -10.14 8.79
CA LEU A 97 3.04 -10.55 8.23
C LEU A 97 1.88 -10.01 9.10
N VAL A 98 1.94 -10.22 10.41
CA VAL A 98 0.93 -9.72 11.35
C VAL A 98 0.86 -8.19 11.29
N ALA A 99 1.99 -7.49 11.19
CA ALA A 99 2.03 -6.04 11.07
C ALA A 99 1.30 -5.53 9.81
N VAL A 100 1.54 -6.15 8.64
CA VAL A 100 0.85 -5.76 7.39
C VAL A 100 -0.67 -5.94 7.50
N HIS A 101 -1.11 -7.07 8.06
CA HIS A 101 -2.55 -7.30 8.28
C HIS A 101 -3.14 -6.32 9.29
N SER A 102 -2.37 -5.95 10.31
CA SER A 102 -2.76 -4.95 11.32
C SER A 102 -2.92 -3.56 10.71
N ASP A 103 -1.99 -3.15 9.85
CA ASP A 103 -2.06 -1.87 9.11
C ASP A 103 -3.32 -1.79 8.24
N ALA A 104 -3.64 -2.86 7.50
CA ALA A 104 -4.84 -2.94 6.68
C ALA A 104 -6.13 -2.87 7.53
N TRP A 105 -6.15 -3.58 8.66
CA TRP A 105 -7.28 -3.57 9.58
C TRP A 105 -7.52 -2.18 10.18
N LEU A 106 -6.48 -1.49 10.64
CA LEU A 106 -6.59 -0.14 11.18
C LEU A 106 -7.14 0.87 10.18
N LEU A 107 -6.72 0.78 8.91
CA LEU A 107 -7.27 1.61 7.84
C LEU A 107 -8.75 1.30 7.61
N SER A 108 -9.13 0.02 7.61
CA SER A 108 -10.52 -0.43 7.48
C SER A 108 -11.40 0.13 8.60
N VAL A 109 -10.97 0.03 9.86
CA VAL A 109 -11.70 0.56 11.03
C VAL A 109 -11.84 2.08 10.97
N ALA A 110 -10.77 2.80 10.62
CA ALA A 110 -10.80 4.26 10.53
C ALA A 110 -11.80 4.74 9.45
N PHE A 111 -11.83 4.08 8.29
CA PHE A 111 -12.74 4.45 7.20
C PHE A 111 -14.17 3.92 7.40
N TYR A 112 -14.35 2.82 8.13
CA TYR A 112 -15.67 2.39 8.62
C TYR A 112 -16.30 3.48 9.49
N PHE A 113 -15.54 4.00 10.46
CA PHE A 113 -15.97 5.11 11.29
C PHE A 113 -16.25 6.38 10.47
N GLY A 114 -15.35 6.73 9.54
CA GLY A 114 -15.58 7.86 8.63
C GLY A 114 -16.91 7.74 7.88
N ALA A 115 -17.24 6.56 7.35
CA ALA A 115 -18.52 6.32 6.69
C ALA A 115 -19.71 6.42 7.67
N ARG A 116 -19.60 5.79 8.85
CA ARG A 116 -20.65 5.81 9.90
C ARG A 116 -20.94 7.22 10.42
N PHE A 117 -19.96 8.12 10.41
CA PHE A 117 -20.10 9.51 10.87
C PHE A 117 -20.35 10.52 9.75
N GLY A 118 -20.51 10.06 8.50
CA GLY A 118 -20.90 10.90 7.37
C GLY A 118 -19.77 11.75 6.80
N PHE A 119 -18.51 11.28 6.86
CA PHE A 119 -17.36 11.99 6.29
C PHE A 119 -17.50 12.18 4.79
N ASP A 120 -17.34 13.42 4.35
CA ASP A 120 -17.34 13.76 2.94
C ASP A 120 -15.99 13.43 2.26
N LYS A 121 -15.83 13.85 1.00
CA LYS A 121 -14.59 13.62 0.24
C LYS A 121 -13.39 14.33 0.90
N ALA A 122 -13.57 15.54 1.42
CA ALA A 122 -12.50 16.32 2.04
C ALA A 122 -12.09 15.72 3.39
N ASP A 123 -13.07 15.28 4.19
CA ASP A 123 -12.83 14.61 5.48
C ASP A 123 -12.03 13.32 5.30
N ARG A 124 -12.43 12.47 4.34
CA ARG A 124 -11.72 11.23 4.02
C ARG A 124 -10.28 11.49 3.56
N LYS A 125 -10.07 12.49 2.71
CA LYS A 125 -8.73 12.90 2.26
C LYS A 125 -7.88 13.38 3.45
N ARG A 126 -8.47 14.18 4.33
CA ARG A 126 -7.79 14.71 5.52
C ARG A 126 -7.40 13.60 6.50
N LEU A 127 -8.32 12.67 6.78
CA LEU A 127 -8.06 11.49 7.62
C LEU A 127 -6.91 10.66 7.04
N PHE A 128 -6.95 10.36 5.73
CA PHE A 128 -5.90 9.60 5.06
C PHE A 128 -4.53 10.27 5.21
N ASN A 129 -4.45 11.58 4.96
CA ASN A 129 -3.21 12.33 5.09
C ASN A 129 -2.64 12.23 6.52
N MET A 130 -3.48 12.39 7.54
CA MET A 130 -3.06 12.30 8.94
C MET A 130 -2.56 10.89 9.31
N ILE A 131 -3.22 9.84 8.80
CA ILE A 131 -2.77 8.45 8.94
C ILE A 131 -1.40 8.25 8.28
N ASN A 132 -1.23 8.76 7.06
CA ASN A 132 -0.04 8.54 6.24
C ASN A 132 1.17 9.40 6.66
N GLU A 133 1.00 10.34 7.60
CA GLU A 133 2.11 11.05 8.26
C GLU A 133 2.85 10.17 9.28
N LEU A 134 2.27 9.04 9.67
CA LEU A 134 2.87 8.08 10.59
C LEU A 134 3.50 6.92 9.82
N PRO A 135 4.64 6.37 10.27
CA PRO A 135 5.13 5.13 9.71
C PRO A 135 4.11 4.02 9.93
N THR A 136 4.03 3.06 9.02
CA THR A 136 3.18 1.88 9.23
C THR A 136 3.70 1.03 10.38
N ILE A 137 2.88 0.15 10.94
CA ILE A 137 3.32 -0.83 11.93
C ILE A 137 4.41 -1.71 11.32
N PHE A 138 4.24 -2.12 10.07
CA PHE A 138 5.25 -2.86 9.33
C PHE A 138 6.60 -2.13 9.27
N GLU A 139 6.60 -0.83 8.96
CA GLU A 139 7.84 -0.04 8.90
C GLU A 139 8.52 0.12 10.28
N VAL A 140 7.72 0.15 11.35
CA VAL A 140 8.22 0.18 12.73
C VAL A 140 8.85 -1.16 13.10
N VAL A 141 8.15 -2.28 12.85
CA VAL A 141 8.59 -3.65 13.18
C VAL A 141 9.83 -4.05 12.39
N THR A 142 9.89 -3.70 11.10
CA THR A 142 11.05 -4.00 10.23
C THR A 142 12.19 -2.99 10.37
N GLY A 143 11.97 -1.89 11.08
CA GLY A 143 12.96 -0.83 11.32
C GLY A 143 13.25 0.06 10.09
N THR A 144 12.47 -0.04 9.01
CA THR A 144 12.62 0.82 7.82
C THR A 144 12.27 2.28 8.11
N ALA A 145 11.39 2.56 9.09
CA ALA A 145 11.05 3.91 9.52
C ALA A 145 12.27 4.73 9.97
N LYS A 146 13.25 4.09 10.64
CA LYS A 146 14.48 4.76 11.10
C LYS A 146 15.42 5.13 9.94
N LYS A 147 15.38 4.40 8.83
CA LYS A 147 16.20 4.68 7.64
C LYS A 147 15.70 5.91 6.89
N GLN A 148 14.39 6.02 6.67
CA GLN A 148 13.79 7.13 5.94
C GLN A 148 13.97 8.50 6.64
N VAL A 149 13.95 8.54 7.99
CA VAL A 149 14.20 9.79 8.74
C VAL A 149 15.64 10.26 8.56
N LYS A 150 16.62 9.34 8.54
CA LYS A 150 18.05 9.65 8.39
C LYS A 150 18.38 10.22 7.01
N GLU A 151 17.72 9.72 5.97
CA GLU A 151 17.86 10.22 4.59
C GLU A 151 17.24 11.61 4.43
N LYS A 152 16.03 11.85 4.97
CA LYS A 152 15.37 13.19 4.92
C LYS A 152 16.14 14.28 5.67
N SER A 153 16.87 13.93 6.75
CA SER A 153 17.69 14.89 7.51
C SER A 153 19.00 15.30 6.83
N SER A 154 19.42 14.63 5.75
CA SER A 154 20.72 14.87 5.10
C SER A 154 20.68 15.93 3.97
N VAL A 155 19.51 16.49 3.64
CA VAL A 155 19.33 17.33 2.43
C VAL A 155 19.35 18.85 2.70
N ASN A 156 19.44 19.32 3.96
CA ASN A 156 19.41 20.76 4.26
C ASN A 156 20.68 21.27 4.93
N HIS A 157 21.71 21.59 4.12
CA HIS A 157 22.75 22.54 4.52
C HIS A 157 23.32 23.32 3.32
N GLY A 158 23.19 24.66 3.35
CA GLY A 158 24.00 25.59 2.53
C GLY A 158 23.20 26.54 1.63
N SER A 159 22.55 27.59 2.15
CA SER A 159 23.09 28.95 2.38
C SER A 159 23.03 29.93 1.18
N ASN A 160 22.15 30.92 1.31
CA ASN A 160 22.18 32.32 0.81
C ASN A 160 23.45 32.79 0.08
N LYS A 161 23.32 33.48 -1.08
CA LYS A 161 23.38 34.96 -1.21
C LYS A 161 23.25 35.46 -2.67
N SER A 162 22.67 36.65 -2.79
CA SER A 162 22.20 37.37 -3.98
C SER A 162 23.25 38.22 -4.73
N LYS A 163 22.84 38.71 -5.93
CA LYS A 163 23.29 39.87 -6.77
C LYS A 163 24.20 39.50 -7.97
N SER A 164 23.81 39.67 -9.24
CA SER A 164 23.38 40.87 -10.04
C SER A 164 24.55 41.65 -10.67
N ASN A 165 24.72 41.52 -12.01
CA ASN A 165 24.82 42.58 -13.06
C ASN A 165 25.45 41.98 -14.34
N THR A 166 24.81 41.91 -15.53
CA THR A 166 24.44 42.94 -16.55
C THR A 166 25.49 43.11 -17.67
N LYS A 167 25.10 42.70 -18.90
CA LYS A 167 25.48 43.11 -20.30
C LYS A 167 26.99 43.34 -20.61
N VAL A 168 27.54 42.99 -21.79
CA VAL A 168 27.28 43.61 -23.11
C VAL A 168 27.71 42.68 -24.28
N GLN A 169 27.08 42.93 -25.43
CA GLN A 169 27.10 42.34 -26.77
C GLN A 169 28.40 42.39 -27.62
N ARG A 170 28.48 41.38 -28.51
CA ARG A 170 28.77 41.34 -29.99
C ARG A 170 30.15 41.68 -30.61
N GLY A 171 30.55 40.73 -31.47
CA GLY A 171 31.15 40.91 -32.82
C GLY A 171 32.68 40.78 -32.85
N SER A 172 33.36 40.22 -33.86
CA SER A 172 33.07 39.47 -35.09
C SER A 172 34.41 38.85 -35.55
N GLU A 173 34.35 37.65 -36.14
CA GLU A 173 35.22 37.09 -37.21
C GLU A 173 36.77 36.96 -37.12
N SER A 174 37.20 35.70 -37.34
CA SER A 174 38.11 35.23 -38.43
C SER A 174 39.53 34.68 -38.10
N GLN A 175 39.70 33.43 -38.56
CA GLN A 175 40.89 32.75 -39.13
C GLN A 175 42.10 32.34 -38.24
N GLY A 176 42.50 31.07 -38.35
CA GLY A 176 43.88 30.63 -38.10
C GLY A 176 44.05 29.15 -37.74
N LYS A 177 44.79 28.41 -38.57
CA LYS A 177 45.03 26.95 -38.57
C LYS A 177 45.96 26.42 -37.46
N GLN A 178 45.91 25.09 -37.29
CA GLN A 178 47.00 24.11 -37.10
C GLN A 178 47.32 23.49 -35.70
N SER A 179 46.88 22.22 -35.55
CA SER A 179 47.62 20.99 -35.19
C SER A 179 48.19 20.67 -33.78
N LYS A 180 47.77 19.48 -33.31
CA LYS A 180 48.44 18.38 -32.54
C LYS A 180 48.22 18.21 -31.02
N ALA A 181 47.79 16.97 -30.71
CA ALA A 181 48.09 16.08 -29.56
C ALA A 181 47.22 16.10 -28.27
N LEU A 182 46.86 14.87 -27.87
CA LEU A 182 45.99 14.29 -26.81
C LEU A 182 46.56 14.40 -25.37
N PRO A 183 45.95 13.82 -24.28
CA PRO A 183 44.54 13.55 -23.90
C PRO A 183 44.18 13.98 -22.43
N GLN A 184 42.88 14.00 -22.08
CA GLN A 184 42.24 13.43 -20.86
C GLN A 184 41.04 14.26 -20.31
N LYS A 185 39.96 13.51 -20.01
CA LYS A 185 38.88 13.70 -19.02
C LYS A 185 38.11 15.02 -18.97
N ASP A 186 36.82 14.97 -19.33
CA ASP A 186 35.74 14.88 -18.33
C ASP A 186 34.42 14.45 -19.01
N GLU A 187 33.68 13.64 -18.28
CA GLU A 187 32.41 13.01 -18.62
C GLU A 187 31.27 13.92 -18.15
N GLU A 188 30.37 14.36 -19.02
CA GLU A 188 28.95 14.55 -18.68
C GLU A 188 28.11 14.77 -19.95
N GLU A 189 27.03 14.00 -20.07
CA GLU A 189 25.66 14.42 -20.41
C GLU A 189 24.93 13.40 -21.28
N GLY A 190 23.84 12.86 -20.71
CA GLY A 190 22.70 12.36 -21.48
C GLY A 190 22.36 10.89 -21.25
N LEU A 191 21.84 10.56 -20.07
CA LEU A 191 20.92 9.44 -19.92
C LEU A 191 19.82 9.86 -18.94
N ASP A 192 18.65 10.17 -19.51
CA ASP A 192 17.36 10.08 -18.82
C ASP A 192 17.25 8.66 -18.23
N GLU A 193 17.38 8.52 -16.92
CA GLU A 193 17.03 7.27 -16.24
C GLU A 193 15.51 7.27 -16.08
N GLU A 194 14.90 6.55 -17.01
CA GLU A 194 13.50 6.16 -17.07
C GLU A 194 13.01 5.74 -15.69
N GLU A 195 11.91 6.37 -15.26
CA GLU A 195 11.04 5.86 -14.20
C GLU A 195 10.75 4.40 -14.52
N ASP A 196 11.20 3.49 -13.64
CA ASP A 196 10.81 2.09 -13.65
C ASP A 196 9.34 2.03 -13.20
N ASP A 197 8.47 2.44 -14.14
CA ASP A 197 7.03 2.24 -14.17
C ASP A 197 6.82 0.72 -14.34
N GLU A 198 7.01 -0.02 -13.24
CA GLU A 198 6.71 -1.45 -13.14
C GLU A 198 5.18 -1.67 -13.11
N HIS A 199 4.46 -1.00 -14.00
CA HIS A 199 3.17 -1.39 -14.53
C HIS A 199 3.43 -1.89 -15.94
N GLY A 200 4.09 -3.05 -16.02
CA GLY A 200 4.37 -3.74 -17.27
C GLY A 200 3.15 -3.66 -18.19
N GLU A 201 3.33 -2.94 -19.30
CA GLU A 201 2.30 -2.61 -20.26
C GLU A 201 1.49 -3.86 -20.57
N THR A 202 0.25 -3.94 -20.08
CA THR A 202 -0.59 -5.11 -20.34
C THR A 202 -1.03 -5.04 -21.79
N LEU A 203 -0.24 -5.64 -22.67
CA LEU A 203 -0.46 -5.61 -24.10
C LEU A 203 -1.58 -6.59 -24.51
N CYS A 204 -2.42 -6.13 -25.44
CA CYS A 204 -3.44 -6.99 -26.01
C CYS A 204 -2.81 -8.14 -26.79
N GLY A 205 -3.11 -9.39 -26.42
CA GLY A 205 -2.59 -10.59 -27.08
C GLY A 205 -3.02 -10.79 -28.54
N ALA A 206 -3.83 -9.88 -29.11
CA ALA A 206 -4.27 -9.90 -30.51
C ALA A 206 -3.72 -8.72 -31.33
N CYS A 207 -3.70 -7.50 -30.80
CA CYS A 207 -3.22 -6.32 -31.54
C CYS A 207 -1.90 -5.74 -31.02
N GLY A 208 -1.41 -6.16 -29.86
CA GLY A 208 -0.16 -5.67 -29.28
C GLY A 208 -0.22 -4.25 -28.70
N GLU A 209 -1.38 -3.61 -28.71
CA GLU A 209 -1.58 -2.26 -28.16
C GLU A 209 -1.77 -2.30 -26.64
N ASN A 210 -1.37 -1.21 -25.97
CA ASN A 210 -1.39 -1.07 -24.51
C ASN A 210 -2.81 -0.81 -23.95
N TYR A 211 -2.94 -0.99 -22.63
CA TYR A 211 -4.14 -0.75 -21.85
C TYR A 211 -4.56 0.73 -21.87
N ALA A 212 -5.75 1.01 -22.41
CA ALA A 212 -6.44 2.29 -22.25
C ALA A 212 -7.59 2.13 -21.25
N SER A 213 -7.75 3.08 -20.31
CA SER A 213 -8.67 3.01 -19.17
C SER A 213 -10.15 2.81 -19.52
N ASP A 214 -10.54 3.15 -20.75
CA ASP A 214 -11.94 3.19 -21.19
C ASP A 214 -12.32 2.04 -22.14
N GLU A 215 -11.43 1.06 -22.36
CA GLU A 215 -11.71 -0.08 -23.22
C GLU A 215 -12.12 -1.33 -22.44
N PHE A 216 -12.99 -2.15 -23.03
CA PHE A 216 -13.38 -3.44 -22.44
C PHE A 216 -12.35 -4.52 -22.75
N TRP A 217 -11.89 -5.23 -21.73
CA TRP A 217 -10.91 -6.31 -21.81
C TRP A 217 -11.43 -7.63 -21.25
N ILE A 218 -10.90 -8.74 -21.75
CA ILE A 218 -11.21 -10.10 -21.29
C ILE A 218 -9.94 -10.97 -21.25
N CYS A 219 -9.77 -11.74 -20.17
CA CYS A 219 -8.65 -12.65 -19.98
C CYS A 219 -9.00 -14.07 -20.43
N CYS A 220 -8.11 -14.74 -21.16
CA CYS A 220 -8.28 -16.13 -21.61
C CYS A 220 -7.89 -17.13 -20.51
N ASP A 221 -8.79 -18.02 -20.11
CA ASP A 221 -8.54 -19.02 -19.06
C ASP A 221 -7.51 -20.11 -19.42
N ILE A 222 -7.06 -20.16 -20.69
CA ILE A 222 -6.11 -21.17 -21.17
C ILE A 222 -4.68 -20.66 -21.27
N CYS A 223 -4.50 -19.38 -21.61
CA CYS A 223 -3.15 -18.82 -21.80
C CYS A 223 -2.91 -17.55 -20.99
N GLU A 224 -3.89 -17.16 -20.16
CA GLU A 224 -3.82 -16.04 -19.21
C GLU A 224 -3.47 -14.68 -19.84
N LYS A 225 -3.59 -14.58 -21.17
CA LYS A 225 -3.39 -13.34 -21.92
C LYS A 225 -4.68 -12.51 -21.94
N TRP A 226 -4.49 -11.19 -21.87
CA TRP A 226 -5.54 -10.19 -21.94
C TRP A 226 -5.81 -9.73 -23.38
N PHE A 227 -7.08 -9.48 -23.69
CA PHE A 227 -7.51 -9.05 -25.02
C PHE A 227 -8.55 -7.95 -24.94
N HIS A 228 -8.49 -6.95 -25.83
CA HIS A 228 -9.63 -6.08 -26.06
C HIS A 228 -10.81 -6.90 -26.56
N GLY A 229 -12.01 -6.67 -26.02
CA GLY A 229 -13.22 -7.37 -26.48
C GLY A 229 -13.46 -7.21 -27.98
N LYS A 230 -13.16 -6.03 -28.55
CA LYS A 230 -13.20 -5.78 -30.01
C LYS A 230 -12.27 -6.69 -30.80
N CYS A 231 -11.05 -6.94 -30.31
CA CYS A 231 -10.04 -7.77 -30.98
C CYS A 231 -10.43 -9.26 -31.02
N VAL A 232 -11.26 -9.71 -30.07
CA VAL A 232 -11.72 -11.10 -29.98
C VAL A 232 -13.23 -11.26 -30.21
N LYS A 233 -13.91 -10.19 -30.66
CA LYS A 233 -15.34 -10.16 -30.98
C LYS A 233 -16.24 -10.57 -29.80
N ILE A 234 -15.90 -10.11 -28.61
CA ILE A 234 -16.70 -10.27 -27.38
C ILE A 234 -17.12 -8.88 -26.89
N THR A 235 -18.42 -8.72 -26.64
CA THR A 235 -18.99 -7.51 -26.02
C THR A 235 -19.09 -7.70 -24.50
N PRO A 236 -19.13 -6.61 -23.70
CA PRO A 236 -19.32 -6.70 -22.25
C PRO A 236 -20.55 -7.55 -21.86
N ALA A 237 -21.70 -7.29 -22.49
CA ALA A 237 -22.94 -8.05 -22.25
C ALA A 237 -22.81 -9.56 -22.55
N ARG A 238 -21.98 -9.93 -23.53
CA ARG A 238 -21.69 -11.34 -23.82
C ARG A 238 -20.78 -11.94 -22.76
N ALA A 239 -19.80 -11.20 -22.27
CA ALA A 239 -18.84 -11.66 -21.27
C ALA A 239 -19.49 -11.99 -19.93
N GLU A 240 -20.54 -11.25 -19.52
CA GLU A 240 -21.34 -11.55 -18.32
C GLU A 240 -21.88 -13.00 -18.27
N HIS A 241 -22.07 -13.62 -19.44
CA HIS A 241 -22.63 -14.96 -19.57
C HIS A 241 -21.57 -16.03 -19.88
N ILE A 242 -20.29 -15.66 -19.97
CA ILE A 242 -19.19 -16.60 -20.24
C ILE A 242 -18.58 -17.05 -18.92
N LYS A 243 -18.74 -18.34 -18.58
CA LYS A 243 -18.10 -18.93 -17.39
C LYS A 243 -16.60 -19.17 -17.57
N GLN A 244 -16.20 -19.54 -18.79
CA GLN A 244 -14.81 -19.77 -19.17
C GLN A 244 -14.61 -19.26 -20.59
N TYR A 245 -13.76 -18.25 -20.75
CA TYR A 245 -13.40 -17.66 -22.01
C TYR A 245 -12.12 -18.28 -22.57
N LYS A 246 -12.22 -18.80 -23.80
CA LYS A 246 -11.10 -19.33 -24.58
C LYS A 246 -10.83 -18.42 -25.78
N CYS A 247 -9.64 -17.84 -25.85
CA CYS A 247 -9.26 -16.98 -26.97
C CYS A 247 -9.21 -17.76 -28.31
N PRO A 248 -9.31 -17.08 -29.46
CA PRO A 248 -9.29 -17.74 -30.78
C PRO A 248 -8.09 -18.67 -30.98
N SER A 249 -6.91 -18.25 -30.52
CA SER A 249 -5.67 -19.04 -30.61
C SER A 249 -5.74 -20.33 -29.80
N CYS A 250 -6.35 -20.30 -28.61
CA CYS A 250 -6.54 -21.49 -27.79
C CYS A 250 -7.69 -22.35 -28.31
N SER A 251 -8.75 -21.76 -28.86
CA SER A 251 -9.90 -22.47 -29.42
C SER A 251 -9.51 -23.36 -30.60
N ASN A 252 -8.64 -22.86 -31.49
CA ASN A 252 -8.20 -23.58 -32.68
C ASN A 252 -7.11 -24.63 -32.42
N LYS A 253 -6.50 -24.66 -31.23
CA LYS A 253 -5.62 -25.76 -30.80
C LYS A 253 -6.49 -26.96 -30.39
N ARG A 254 -7.11 -27.63 -31.37
CA ARG A 254 -7.53 -29.02 -31.19
C ARG A 254 -6.27 -29.88 -31.11
N SER A 255 -6.22 -30.70 -30.08
CA SER A 255 -5.30 -31.82 -29.89
C SER A 255 -5.10 -32.54 -31.22
N ARG A 256 -3.85 -32.55 -31.69
CA ARG A 256 -3.41 -33.51 -32.70
C ARG A 256 -3.50 -34.89 -32.03
N PRO A 257 -4.18 -35.89 -32.63
CA PRO A 257 -4.24 -37.24 -32.08
C PRO A 257 -2.86 -37.81 -31.80
#